data_AF-A0A2A2IAS2-F1
#
_entry.id   AF-A0A2A2IAS2-F1
#
_cell.length_a   1.000
_cell.length_b   1.000
_cell.length_c   1.000
_cell.angle_alpha   90.00
_cell.angle_beta   90.00
_cell.angle_gamma   90.00
#
_symmetry.space_group_name_H-M   'P 1'
#
loop_
_entity.id
_entity.type
_entity.pdbx_description
1 polymer ?
#
loop_
_entity_poly.entity_id
_entity_poly.type
_entity_poly.pdbx_seq_one_letter_code
_entity_poly.pdbx_strand_id
1 'polypeptide(L)'
;MARKKVSLLIYIIIGLALVGLVTQLFTNTANFITNLFVMIGIGVAIFAVIYFVFLRNRAPSNDMTKYKKAVKQSKAKYKNPKATSQSYNAAAKKSKPVPPKKKVSKRASHLRVIDGNKTKRKDRASL
;
A
#
# COMPACT_ATOMS: atom_id res chain seq x y z
N MET A 1 13.08 -18.33 48.90
CA MET A 1 12.64 -19.74 48.87
C MET A 1 11.44 -20.01 47.94
N ALA A 2 10.45 -19.11 47.84
CA ALA A 2 9.25 -19.30 47.02
C ALA A 2 9.51 -19.58 45.51
N ARG A 3 10.47 -18.89 44.88
CA ARG A 3 10.82 -19.10 43.46
C ARG A 3 11.25 -20.54 43.14
N LYS A 4 11.98 -21.18 44.07
CA LYS A 4 12.43 -22.58 43.91
C LYS A 4 11.25 -23.56 44.00
N LYS A 5 10.30 -23.31 44.91
CA LYS A 5 9.08 -24.10 45.03
C LYS A 5 8.19 -23.97 43.80
N VAL A 6 8.02 -22.76 43.28
CA VAL A 6 7.26 -22.50 42.04
C VAL A 6 7.91 -23.19 40.84
N SER A 7 9.24 -23.09 40.69
CA SER A 7 9.95 -23.78 39.60
C SER A 7 9.79 -25.30 39.68
N LEU A 8 9.84 -25.89 40.88
CA LEU A 8 9.63 -27.32 41.08
C LEU A 8 8.20 -27.74 40.71
N LEU A 9 7.19 -26.95 41.08
CA LEU A 9 5.81 -27.20 40.65
C LEU A 9 5.66 -27.12 39.13
N ILE A 10 6.29 -26.15 38.48
CA ILE A 10 6.27 -26.05 37.01
C ILE A 10 6.87 -27.30 36.37
N TYR A 11 8.01 -27.79 36.88
CA TYR A 11 8.60 -29.03 36.36
C TYR A 11 7.70 -30.26 36.57
N ILE A 12 7.00 -30.36 37.70
CA ILE A 12 6.03 -31.43 37.93
C ILE A 12 4.88 -31.33 36.93
N ILE A 13 4.33 -30.14 36.69
CA ILE A 13 3.23 -29.93 35.74
C ILE A 13 3.67 -30.30 34.33
N ILE A 14 4.87 -29.87 33.91
CA ILE A 14 5.43 -30.20 32.59
C ILE A 14 5.65 -31.71 32.48
N GLY A 15 6.23 -32.35 33.50
CA GLY A 15 6.44 -33.80 33.53
C GLY A 15 5.13 -34.57 33.41
N LEU A 16 4.10 -34.16 34.14
CA LEU A 16 2.78 -34.78 34.09
C LEU A 16 2.11 -34.58 32.72
N ALA A 17 2.25 -33.38 32.13
CA ALA A 17 1.76 -33.10 30.79
C ALA A 17 2.43 -33.98 29.73
N LEU A 18 3.75 -34.18 29.82
CA LEU A 18 4.48 -35.08 28.91
C LEU A 18 3.98 -36.52 29.03
N VAL A 19 3.82 -37.03 30.26
CA VAL A 19 3.29 -38.38 30.48
C VAL A 19 1.87 -38.52 29.91
N GLY A 20 1.01 -37.51 30.14
CA GLY A 20 -0.34 -37.48 29.57
C GLY A 20 -0.34 -37.52 28.04
N LEU A 21 0.53 -36.70 27.41
CA LEU A 21 0.67 -36.66 25.95
C LEU A 21 1.17 -37.98 25.38
N VAL A 22 2.20 -38.59 25.99
CA VAL A 22 2.74 -39.89 25.55
C VAL A 22 1.67 -40.98 25.68
N THR A 23 0.96 -41.01 26.80
CA THR A 23 -0.12 -41.99 27.02
C THR A 23 -1.24 -41.83 26.00
N GLN A 24 -1.65 -40.60 25.71
CA GLN A 24 -2.66 -40.30 24.69
C GLN A 24 -2.18 -40.64 23.28
N LEU A 25 -0.89 -40.49 23.00
CA LEU A 25 -0.30 -40.86 21.71
C LEU A 25 -0.34 -42.38 21.49
N PHE A 26 -0.18 -43.22 22.51
CA PHE A 26 -0.26 -44.68 22.35
C PHE A 26 -1.67 -45.24 22.44
N THR A 27 -2.52 -44.66 23.30
CA THR A 27 -3.90 -45.16 23.52
C THR A 27 -4.89 -44.65 22.49
N ASN A 28 -4.69 -43.43 21.97
CA ASN A 28 -5.60 -42.83 21.01
C ASN A 28 -4.90 -41.83 20.07
N THR A 29 -3.92 -42.35 19.33
CA THR A 29 -3.12 -41.58 18.36
C THR A 29 -4.00 -40.89 17.32
N ALA A 30 -4.97 -41.62 16.77
CA ALA A 30 -5.79 -41.14 15.68
C ALA A 30 -6.61 -39.91 16.10
N ASN A 31 -7.31 -39.96 17.24
CA ASN A 31 -8.10 -38.82 17.69
C ASN A 31 -7.22 -37.65 18.15
N PHE A 32 -6.05 -37.92 18.72
CA PHE A 32 -5.11 -36.86 19.11
C PHE A 32 -4.64 -36.07 17.88
N ILE A 33 -4.20 -36.76 16.83
CA ILE A 33 -3.71 -36.14 15.60
C ILE A 33 -4.82 -35.44 14.84
N THR A 34 -6.01 -36.04 14.71
CA THR A 34 -7.15 -35.38 14.05
C THR A 34 -7.57 -34.12 14.80
N ASN A 35 -7.65 -34.15 16.14
CA ASN A 35 -7.96 -32.97 16.93
C ASN A 35 -6.89 -31.87 16.78
N LEU A 36 -5.61 -32.24 16.70
CA LEU A 36 -4.53 -31.28 16.45
C LEU A 36 -4.70 -30.59 15.09
N PHE A 37 -4.99 -31.35 14.04
CA PHE A 37 -5.26 -30.78 12.72
C PHE A 37 -6.53 -29.94 12.68
N VAL A 38 -7.59 -30.36 13.37
CA VAL A 38 -8.84 -29.58 13.48
C VAL A 38 -8.58 -28.25 14.20
N MET A 39 -7.82 -28.27 15.29
CA MET A 39 -7.45 -27.05 16.02
C MET A 39 -6.65 -26.08 15.14
N ILE A 40 -5.63 -26.59 14.43
CA ILE A 40 -4.85 -25.80 13.48
C ILE A 40 -5.74 -25.29 12.35
N GLY A 41 -6.60 -26.15 11.80
CA GLY A 41 -7.52 -25.82 10.72
C GLY A 41 -8.51 -24.72 11.08
N ILE A 42 -9.10 -24.78 12.28
CA ILE A 42 -9.98 -23.74 12.82
C ILE A 42 -9.18 -22.44 13.02
N GLY A 43 -7.99 -22.51 13.60
CA GLY A 43 -7.13 -21.34 13.77
C GLY A 43 -6.79 -20.63 12.46
N VAL A 44 -6.43 -21.41 11.44
CA VAL A 44 -6.17 -20.91 10.08
C VAL A 44 -7.45 -20.36 9.44
N ALA A 45 -8.59 -21.03 9.61
CA ALA A 45 -9.86 -20.57 9.07
C ALA A 45 -10.28 -19.22 9.67
N ILE A 46 -10.19 -19.08 11.00
CA ILE A 46 -10.46 -17.81 11.69
C ILE A 46 -9.49 -16.73 11.23
N PHE A 47 -8.19 -17.03 11.17
CA PHE A 47 -7.19 -16.09 10.68
C PHE A 47 -7.48 -15.66 9.24
N ALA A 48 -7.84 -16.59 8.36
CA ALA A 48 -8.17 -16.33 6.97
C ALA A 48 -9.41 -15.43 6.85
N VAL A 49 -10.45 -15.68 7.65
CA VAL A 49 -11.66 -14.83 7.71
C VAL A 49 -11.28 -13.41 8.15
N ILE A 50 -10.51 -13.27 9.23
CA ILE A 50 -10.07 -11.96 9.72
C ILE A 50 -9.21 -11.24 8.68
N TYR A 51 -8.24 -11.95 8.08
CA TYR A 51 -7.36 -11.41 7.06
C TYR A 51 -8.16 -10.95 5.82
N PHE A 52 -9.10 -11.78 5.36
CA PHE A 52 -9.91 -11.47 4.19
C PHE A 52 -10.88 -10.31 4.45
N VAL A 53 -11.53 -10.28 5.62
CA VAL A 53 -12.51 -9.23 5.94
C VAL A 53 -11.82 -7.89 6.26
N PHE A 54 -10.75 -7.90 7.05
CA PHE A 54 -10.15 -6.66 7.57
C PHE A 54 -8.91 -6.19 6.82
N LEU A 55 -8.11 -7.10 6.26
CA LEU A 55 -6.82 -6.78 5.65
C LEU A 55 -6.87 -6.79 4.12
N ARG A 56 -7.68 -7.64 3.48
CA ARG A 56 -7.75 -7.71 2.00
C ARG A 56 -8.29 -6.43 1.36
N ASN A 57 -9.18 -5.72 2.05
CA ASN A 57 -9.71 -4.43 1.56
C ASN A 57 -8.74 -3.25 1.78
N ARG A 58 -7.61 -3.46 2.48
CA ARG A 58 -6.51 -2.49 2.56
C ARG A 58 -5.60 -2.62 1.34
N ALA A 59 -6.19 -2.54 0.15
CA ALA A 59 -5.42 -2.48 -1.09
C ALA A 59 -4.37 -1.35 -0.98
N PRO A 60 -3.13 -1.54 -1.46
CA PRO A 60 -2.10 -0.52 -1.44
C PRO A 60 -2.68 0.73 -2.12
N SER A 61 -2.50 1.86 -1.45
CA SER A 61 -3.20 3.10 -1.71
C SER A 61 -3.51 3.32 -3.18
N ASN A 62 -4.78 3.52 -3.48
CA ASN A 62 -5.32 3.83 -4.81
C ASN A 62 -4.79 5.17 -5.38
N ASP A 63 -3.62 5.65 -4.95
CA ASP A 63 -3.05 6.94 -5.34
C ASP A 63 -2.79 7.02 -6.83
N MET A 64 -2.39 5.91 -7.47
CA MET A 64 -2.25 5.87 -8.92
C MET A 64 -3.60 6.01 -9.65
N THR A 65 -4.67 5.39 -9.13
CA THR A 65 -6.01 5.49 -9.74
C THR A 65 -6.65 6.86 -9.46
N LYS A 66 -6.45 7.40 -8.26
CA LYS A 66 -6.83 8.78 -7.87
C LYS A 66 -6.08 9.82 -8.71
N TYR A 67 -4.78 9.67 -8.90
CA TYR A 67 -3.95 10.53 -9.75
C TYR A 67 -4.45 10.51 -11.19
N LYS A 68 -4.67 9.31 -11.77
CA LYS A 68 -5.23 9.18 -13.13
C LYS A 68 -6.59 9.87 -13.27
N LYS A 69 -7.47 9.73 -12.27
CA LYS A 69 -8.77 10.43 -12.24
C LYS A 69 -8.60 11.95 -12.17
N ALA A 70 -7.74 12.45 -11.28
CA ALA A 70 -7.47 13.88 -11.11
C ALA A 70 -6.87 14.50 -12.38
N VAL A 71 -5.93 13.82 -13.04
CA VAL A 71 -5.35 14.27 -14.31
C VAL A 71 -6.42 14.32 -15.41
N LYS A 72 -7.30 13.31 -15.50
CA LYS A 72 -8.39 13.31 -16.47
C LYS A 72 -9.35 14.48 -16.23
N GLN A 73 -9.68 14.77 -14.98
CA GLN A 73 -10.52 15.92 -14.61
C GLN A 73 -9.85 17.26 -14.92
N SER A 74 -8.55 17.43 -14.62
CA SER A 74 -7.85 18.68 -14.95
C SER A 74 -7.75 18.89 -16.46
N LYS A 75 -7.41 17.84 -17.22
CA LYS A 75 -7.37 17.89 -18.68
C LYS A 75 -8.73 18.24 -19.27
N ALA A 76 -9.84 17.74 -18.70
CA ALA A 76 -11.18 18.09 -19.16
C ALA A 76 -11.55 19.54 -18.83
N LYS A 77 -11.22 20.02 -17.61
CA LYS A 77 -11.51 21.41 -17.17
C LYS A 77 -10.74 22.46 -17.96
N TYR A 78 -9.49 22.17 -18.32
CA TYR A 78 -8.63 23.06 -19.10
C TYR A 78 -8.61 22.72 -20.60
N LYS A 79 -9.53 21.86 -21.08
CA LYS A 79 -9.70 21.61 -22.52
C LYS A 79 -10.36 22.85 -23.12
N ASN A 80 -9.56 23.88 -23.35
CA ASN A 80 -9.98 25.06 -24.09
C ASN A 80 -10.49 24.61 -25.47
N PRO A 81 -11.75 24.92 -25.85
CA PRO A 81 -12.25 24.60 -27.19
C PRO A 81 -11.51 25.36 -28.30
N LYS A 82 -10.65 26.32 -27.96
CA LYS A 82 -9.89 27.14 -28.91
C LYS A 82 -8.55 26.53 -29.40
N ALA A 83 -8.21 25.30 -29.02
CA ALA A 83 -6.99 24.63 -29.49
C ALA A 83 -7.25 23.40 -30.38
N THR A 84 -8.43 23.32 -31.01
CA THR A 84 -8.70 22.33 -32.07
C THR A 84 -8.81 23.04 -33.41
N SER A 85 -7.71 23.67 -33.82
CA SER A 85 -7.42 24.00 -35.21
C SER A 85 -5.94 23.65 -35.40
N GLN A 86 -5.65 22.74 -36.33
CA GLN A 86 -4.39 22.00 -36.54
C GLN A 86 -4.22 20.81 -35.59
N SER A 87 -4.19 19.55 -36.02
CA SER A 87 -3.74 19.04 -37.32
C SER A 87 -4.45 17.73 -37.64
N TYR A 88 -5.27 17.75 -38.70
CA TYR A 88 -5.39 16.56 -39.55
C TYR A 88 -4.05 16.36 -40.25
N ASN A 89 -3.68 15.09 -40.50
CA ASN A 89 -2.51 14.61 -41.24
C ASN A 89 -1.22 14.38 -40.42
N ALA A 90 -1.05 13.14 -39.96
CA ALA A 90 0.24 12.43 -40.06
C ALA A 90 -0.01 10.92 -39.90
N ALA A 91 -0.55 10.32 -40.96
CA ALA A 91 -0.33 8.90 -41.21
C ALA A 91 1.19 8.65 -41.35
N ALA A 92 1.63 7.50 -40.85
CA ALA A 92 2.96 6.91 -40.99
C ALA A 92 4.14 7.69 -40.38
N LYS A 93 4.78 7.10 -39.36
CA LYS A 93 6.20 6.74 -39.44
C LYS A 93 6.64 5.86 -38.26
N LYS A 94 7.56 4.98 -38.64
CA LYS A 94 8.04 3.78 -37.96
C LYS A 94 8.81 4.08 -36.68
N SER A 95 8.88 3.04 -35.84
CA SER A 95 9.76 2.87 -34.68
C SER A 95 11.17 3.43 -34.88
N LYS A 96 11.65 4.22 -33.92
CA LYS A 96 13.09 4.39 -33.64
C LYS A 96 13.32 4.38 -32.13
N PRO A 97 14.39 3.73 -31.64
CA PRO A 97 14.65 3.57 -30.21
C PRO A 97 15.13 4.88 -29.59
N VAL A 98 14.68 5.15 -28.36
CA VAL A 98 15.00 6.32 -27.55
C VAL A 98 16.44 6.19 -27.01
N PRO A 99 17.33 7.19 -27.17
CA PRO A 99 18.64 7.17 -26.50
C PRO A 99 18.50 7.48 -25.00
N PRO A 100 19.36 6.92 -24.12
CA PRO A 100 19.23 7.08 -22.68
C PRO A 100 19.48 8.53 -22.26
N LYS A 101 18.54 9.08 -21.47
CA LYS A 101 18.55 10.46 -20.96
C LYS A 101 19.83 10.72 -20.14
N LYS A 102 20.60 11.74 -20.53
CA LYS A 102 21.67 12.32 -19.70
C LYS A 102 21.06 12.89 -18.41
N LYS A 103 21.64 12.56 -17.26
CA LYS A 103 21.26 13.07 -15.93
C LYS A 103 21.48 14.58 -15.88
N VAL A 104 20.41 15.37 -15.90
CA VAL A 104 20.49 16.81 -15.66
C VAL A 104 20.57 17.03 -14.15
N SER A 105 21.71 17.60 -13.74
CA SER A 105 22.05 18.02 -12.38
C SER A 105 20.94 18.86 -11.74
N LYS A 106 20.52 18.47 -10.53
CA LYS A 106 19.62 19.26 -9.67
C LYS A 106 20.40 20.46 -9.13
N ARG A 107 20.19 21.65 -9.69
CA ARG A 107 20.46 22.91 -8.98
C ARG A 107 19.13 23.53 -8.53
N ALA A 108 19.05 23.88 -7.25
CA ALA A 108 17.91 24.55 -6.65
C ALA A 108 17.80 25.97 -7.22
N SER A 109 16.83 26.20 -8.10
CA SER A 109 16.47 27.54 -8.57
C SER A 109 15.71 28.26 -7.46
N HIS A 110 16.49 28.96 -6.63
CA HIS A 110 16.15 30.06 -5.73
C HIS A 110 14.77 30.70 -6.02
N LEU A 111 13.98 30.87 -4.94
CA LEU A 111 12.66 31.50 -4.93
C LEU A 111 12.67 32.78 -5.78
N ARG A 112 11.90 32.78 -6.87
CA ARG A 112 11.55 34.01 -7.58
C ARG A 112 10.16 34.42 -7.15
N VAL A 113 10.05 35.66 -6.70
CA VAL A 113 8.77 36.33 -6.48
C VAL A 113 8.03 36.35 -7.82
N ILE A 114 6.76 35.93 -7.81
CA ILE A 114 5.89 36.07 -8.98
C ILE A 114 5.53 37.55 -9.04
N ASP A 115 6.20 38.30 -9.92
CA ASP A 115 5.77 39.65 -10.24
C ASP A 115 4.44 39.56 -10.99
N GLY A 116 3.36 39.92 -10.30
CA GLY A 116 2.04 39.99 -10.89
C GLY A 116 1.99 41.07 -11.97
N ASN A 117 1.39 40.74 -13.12
CA ASN A 117 1.07 41.67 -14.19
C ASN A 117 0.00 42.68 -13.72
N LYS A 118 0.42 43.71 -12.95
CA LYS A 118 -0.41 44.87 -12.65
C LYS A 118 -0.37 45.80 -13.87
N THR A 119 -1.46 45.82 -14.63
CA THR A 119 -1.67 46.82 -15.69
C THR A 119 -1.56 48.21 -15.07
N LYS A 120 -0.60 49.02 -15.56
CA LYS A 120 -0.48 50.44 -15.21
C LYS A 120 -1.84 51.11 -15.38
N ARG A 121 -2.51 51.48 -14.28
CA ARG A 121 -3.65 52.40 -14.38
C ARG A 121 -3.08 53.73 -14.89
N LYS A 122 -3.66 54.22 -15.99
CA LYS A 122 -3.32 55.49 -16.62
C LYS A 122 -3.31 56.59 -15.57
N ASP A 123 -2.30 57.46 -15.65
CA ASP A 123 -2.19 58.73 -14.94
C ASP A 123 -3.56 59.42 -14.84
N ARG A 124 -3.99 59.68 -13.60
CA ARG A 124 -5.02 60.68 -13.33
C ARG A 124 -4.32 61.84 -12.64
N ALA A 125 -3.74 62.72 -13.45
CA ALA A 125 -3.42 64.07 -13.04
C ALA A 125 -4.16 65.02 -13.99
N SER A 126 -5.16 65.75 -13.48
CA SER A 126 -5.35 67.19 -13.71
C SER A 126 -6.69 67.72 -13.18
N LEU A 127 -6.60 68.95 -12.66
CA LEU A 127 -7.57 69.88 -12.06
C LEU A 127 -7.96 69.66 -10.59
#